data_AF-A0A7Y5RHP1-F1
#
_entry.id   AF-A0A7Y5RHP1-F1
#
_cell.length_a   1.000
_cell.length_b   1.000
_cell.length_c   1.000
_cell.angle_alpha   90.00
_cell.angle_beta   90.00
_cell.angle_gamma   90.00
#
_symmetry.space_group_name_H-M   'P 1'
#
loop_
_entity.id
_entity.type
_entity.pdbx_description
1 polymer ?
#
loop_
_entity_poly.entity_id
_entity_poly.type
_entity_poly.pdbx_seq_one_letter_code
_entity_poly.pdbx_strand_id
1 'polypeptide(L)'
;LARYKPVDVAFKVVGTGSVGMRDYVIYMEGNGADDPLFLQIKEETTSVYAPYLATKTVTTPNQGQRVVNGHRAMQLQSDPMLGYTRFEGRDYLVRQLNDHKATLDVTHLDEAGLQQYAEVCGELLARGHARSGDPGLIQGYIGKGKRFREAMLEFAHAYATQSRDDWQRFKASLA
;
A
#
# COMPACT_ATOMS: atom_id res chain seq x y z
N LEU A 1 -10.88 -5.60 21.02
CA LEU A 1 -11.99 -4.66 20.77
C LEU A 1 -13.09 -4.71 21.82
N ALA A 2 -13.56 -5.87 22.30
CA ALA A 2 -14.66 -5.94 23.29
C ALA A 2 -14.44 -5.17 24.62
N ARG A 3 -13.22 -4.71 24.89
CA ARG A 3 -12.85 -3.89 26.06
C ARG A 3 -12.75 -2.39 25.77
N TYR A 4 -12.91 -1.99 24.51
CA TYR A 4 -12.87 -0.59 24.06
C TYR A 4 -14.27 -0.15 23.65
N LYS A 5 -14.60 1.12 23.91
CA LYS A 5 -15.87 1.75 23.52
C LYS A 5 -15.59 2.86 22.52
N PRO A 6 -16.35 2.96 21.41
CA PRO A 6 -16.25 4.11 20.52
C PRO A 6 -16.77 5.36 21.23
N VAL A 7 -16.00 6.45 21.15
CA VAL A 7 -16.31 7.74 21.77
C VAL A 7 -16.62 8.80 20.71
N ASP A 8 -15.83 8.85 19.65
CA ASP A 8 -16.03 9.82 18.56
C ASP A 8 -15.55 9.28 17.21
N VAL A 9 -15.97 9.91 16.12
CA VAL A 9 -15.57 9.60 14.76
C VAL A 9 -15.22 10.87 13.98
N ALA A 10 -14.04 10.86 13.38
CA ALA A 10 -13.57 11.92 12.49
C ALA A 10 -13.46 11.44 11.06
N PHE A 11 -13.71 12.34 10.10
CA PHE A 11 -13.38 12.10 8.69
C PHE A 11 -11.96 12.59 8.41
N LYS A 12 -11.10 11.72 7.88
CA LYS A 12 -9.69 11.99 7.63
C LYS A 12 -9.47 12.26 6.15
N VAL A 13 -9.02 13.48 5.83
CA VAL A 13 -8.60 13.81 4.46
C VAL A 13 -7.17 13.30 4.25
N VAL A 14 -6.96 12.51 3.20
CA VAL A 14 -5.67 11.92 2.81
C VAL A 14 -5.11 12.55 1.54
N GLY A 15 -3.86 12.19 1.22
CA GLY A 15 -3.13 12.71 0.07
C GLY A 15 -3.80 12.46 -1.29
N THR A 16 -3.19 13.01 -2.32
CA THR A 16 -3.72 13.14 -3.69
C THR A 16 -4.26 11.84 -4.30
N GLY A 17 -3.66 10.69 -4.00
CA GLY A 17 -4.07 9.39 -4.54
C GLY A 17 -5.35 8.78 -3.94
N SER A 18 -5.98 9.41 -2.96
CA SER A 18 -7.22 8.92 -2.33
C SER A 18 -8.27 10.02 -2.19
N VAL A 19 -8.13 11.12 -2.95
CA VAL A 19 -9.13 12.19 -3.00
C VAL A 19 -10.46 11.61 -3.47
N GLY A 20 -11.53 11.90 -2.72
CA GLY A 20 -12.88 11.40 -2.99
C GLY A 20 -13.22 10.06 -2.31
N MET A 21 -12.23 9.34 -1.78
CA MET A 21 -12.46 8.10 -1.01
C MET A 21 -12.84 8.41 0.44
N ARG A 22 -13.53 7.47 1.08
CA ARG A 22 -13.89 7.57 2.50
C ARG A 22 -12.76 7.05 3.39
N ASP A 23 -12.33 7.86 4.35
CA ASP A 23 -11.35 7.49 5.37
C ASP A 23 -11.84 8.03 6.71
N TYR A 24 -12.23 7.13 7.61
CA TYR A 24 -12.75 7.46 8.94
C TYR A 24 -11.74 7.06 10.01
N VAL A 25 -11.67 7.86 11.07
CA VAL A 25 -10.92 7.52 12.28
C VAL A 25 -11.89 7.46 13.44
N ILE A 26 -11.97 6.32 14.09
CA ILE A 26 -12.77 6.12 15.29
C ILE A 26 -11.84 6.25 16.50
N TYR A 27 -12.15 7.22 17.37
CA TYR A 27 -11.56 7.31 18.69
C TYR A 27 -12.29 6.34 19.63
N MET A 28 -11.55 5.47 20.29
CA MET A 28 -12.07 4.52 21.26
C MET A 28 -11.31 4.60 22.58
N GLU A 29 -12.01 4.37 23.68
CA GLU A 29 -11.45 4.34 25.04
C GLU A 29 -11.59 2.95 25.66
N GLY A 30 -10.50 2.46 26.26
CA GLY A 30 -10.48 1.23 27.05
C GLY A 30 -10.83 1.50 28.51
N ASN A 31 -9.82 1.52 29.38
CA ASN A 31 -9.96 1.86 30.80
C ASN A 31 -10.10 3.38 31.06
N GLY A 32 -10.86 4.09 30.22
CA GLY A 32 -11.03 5.55 30.25
C GLY A 32 -10.13 6.28 29.26
N ALA A 33 -10.11 7.62 29.35
CA ALA A 33 -9.44 8.52 28.39
C ALA A 33 -7.91 8.31 28.30
N ASP A 34 -7.27 7.76 29.33
CA ASP A 34 -5.83 7.48 29.35
C ASP A 34 -5.44 6.16 28.65
N ASP A 35 -6.42 5.41 28.13
CA ASP A 35 -6.23 4.19 27.32
C ASP A 35 -6.88 4.36 25.93
N PRO A 36 -6.33 5.28 25.08
CA PRO A 36 -6.90 5.58 23.78
C PRO A 36 -6.50 4.54 22.72
N LEU A 37 -7.44 4.18 21.86
CA LEU A 37 -7.21 3.41 20.64
C LEU A 37 -7.88 4.11 19.47
N PHE A 38 -7.09 4.40 18.43
CA PHE A 38 -7.58 4.96 17.18
C PHE A 38 -7.67 3.87 16.13
N LEU A 39 -8.86 3.61 15.60
CA LEU A 39 -9.04 2.74 14.44
C LEU A 39 -9.26 3.56 13.19
N GLN A 40 -8.59 3.20 12.11
CA GLN A 40 -8.84 3.71 10.78
C GLN A 40 -9.74 2.74 10.01
N ILE A 41 -10.80 3.27 9.41
CA ILE A 41 -11.66 2.58 8.46
C ILE A 41 -11.52 3.26 7.11
N LYS A 42 -10.76 2.64 6.21
CA LYS A 42 -10.38 3.20 4.92
C LYS A 42 -11.06 2.45 3.79
N GLU A 43 -11.74 3.18 2.91
CA GLU A 43 -12.37 2.63 1.71
C GLU A 43 -11.32 1.99 0.80
N GLU A 44 -11.62 0.78 0.35
CA GLU A 44 -10.80 0.03 -0.59
C GLU A 44 -11.60 -0.22 -1.86
N THR A 45 -11.02 0.14 -3.00
CA THR A 45 -11.64 -0.03 -4.32
C THR A 45 -11.00 -1.20 -5.08
N THR A 46 -11.58 -1.51 -6.25
CA THR A 46 -11.00 -2.48 -7.17
C THR A 46 -9.56 -2.10 -7.49
N SER A 47 -8.67 -3.09 -7.43
CA SER A 47 -7.26 -2.87 -7.81
C SER A 47 -7.18 -2.33 -9.24
N VAL A 48 -6.39 -1.27 -9.44
CA VAL A 48 -6.04 -0.76 -10.77
C VAL A 48 -5.36 -1.81 -11.65
N TYR A 49 -4.77 -2.84 -11.05
CA TYR A 49 -4.14 -3.95 -11.75
C TYR A 49 -5.14 -5.03 -12.20
N ALA A 50 -6.34 -5.06 -11.64
CA ALA A 50 -7.33 -6.11 -11.90
C ALA A 50 -7.67 -6.29 -13.39
N PRO A 51 -7.81 -5.23 -14.22
CA PRO A 51 -8.08 -5.37 -15.65
C PRO A 51 -6.96 -6.05 -16.45
N TYR A 52 -5.72 -6.06 -15.92
CA TYR A 52 -4.53 -6.56 -16.61
C TYR A 52 -4.16 -7.99 -16.22
N LEU A 53 -4.89 -8.61 -15.29
CA LEU A 53 -4.66 -9.98 -14.87
C LEU A 53 -5.27 -10.96 -15.88
N ALA A 54 -4.44 -11.82 -16.46
CA ALA A 54 -4.83 -12.83 -17.45
C ALA A 54 -5.88 -13.81 -16.90
N THR A 55 -5.82 -14.12 -15.61
CA THR A 55 -6.79 -14.96 -14.91
C THR A 55 -7.66 -14.10 -14.01
N LYS A 56 -8.93 -13.92 -14.39
CA LYS A 56 -9.97 -13.32 -13.55
C LYS A 56 -10.37 -14.20 -12.33
N THR A 57 -9.56 -15.19 -11.98
CA THR A 57 -9.89 -16.24 -11.01
C THR A 57 -9.86 -15.77 -9.55
N VAL A 58 -9.20 -14.66 -9.25
CA VAL A 58 -9.22 -14.06 -7.90
C VAL A 58 -10.30 -12.99 -7.85
N THR A 59 -11.55 -13.42 -7.77
CA THR A 59 -12.68 -12.55 -7.42
C THR A 59 -12.81 -12.54 -5.91
N THR A 60 -12.14 -11.60 -5.23
CA THR A 60 -12.48 -11.33 -3.83
C THR A 60 -13.75 -10.49 -3.82
N PRO A 61 -14.86 -10.98 -3.24
CA PRO A 61 -16.10 -10.22 -3.23
C PRO A 61 -15.99 -8.90 -2.49
N ASN A 62 -15.03 -8.79 -1.55
CA ASN A 62 -14.76 -7.61 -0.74
C ASN A 62 -13.33 -7.08 -0.96
N GLN A 63 -13.18 -5.83 -1.41
CA GLN A 63 -11.87 -5.23 -1.68
C GLN A 63 -11.04 -4.96 -0.42
N GLY A 64 -11.68 -4.67 0.71
CA GLY A 64 -11.03 -4.60 2.02
C GLY A 64 -10.39 -5.93 2.39
N GLN A 65 -11.10 -7.04 2.21
CA GLN A 65 -10.58 -8.39 2.44
C GLN A 65 -9.36 -8.68 1.55
N ARG A 66 -9.40 -8.27 0.27
CA ARG A 66 -8.26 -8.42 -0.66
C ARG A 66 -7.02 -7.73 -0.11
N VAL A 67 -7.16 -6.51 0.38
CA VAL A 67 -6.04 -5.72 0.93
C VAL A 67 -5.52 -6.30 2.24
N VAL A 68 -6.41 -6.74 3.14
CA VAL A 68 -6.05 -7.41 4.40
C VAL A 68 -5.25 -8.69 4.14
N ASN A 69 -5.71 -9.52 3.21
CA ASN A 69 -5.03 -10.77 2.86
C ASN A 69 -3.64 -10.48 2.29
N GLY A 70 -3.51 -9.46 1.43
CA GLY A 70 -2.20 -9.02 0.92
C GLY A 70 -1.25 -8.55 2.04
N HIS A 71 -1.75 -7.75 3.00
CA HIS A 71 -0.96 -7.32 4.15
C HIS A 71 -0.44 -8.51 4.97
N ARG A 72 -1.34 -9.44 5.32
CA ARG A 72 -0.99 -10.64 6.10
C ARG A 72 -0.03 -11.56 5.37
N ALA A 73 -0.14 -11.65 4.05
CA ALA A 73 0.76 -12.47 3.23
C ALA A 73 2.17 -11.88 3.13
N MET A 74 2.31 -10.55 3.04
CA MET A 74 3.62 -9.90 2.87
C MET A 74 4.36 -9.61 4.18
N GLN A 75 3.61 -9.36 5.26
CA GLN A 75 4.18 -8.94 6.54
C GLN A 75 4.45 -10.13 7.46
N LEU A 76 5.62 -10.13 8.11
CA LEU A 76 5.93 -11.11 9.15
C LEU A 76 5.01 -10.94 10.37
N GLN A 77 4.75 -9.70 10.74
CA GLN A 77 3.83 -9.32 11.81
C GLN A 77 2.90 -8.24 11.26
N SER A 78 1.61 -8.53 11.23
CA SER A 78 0.57 -7.57 10.90
C SER A 78 -0.02 -6.95 12.16
N ASP A 79 -0.64 -5.79 11.99
CA ASP A 79 -1.47 -5.16 13.02
C ASP A 79 -2.53 -6.15 13.55
N PRO A 80 -2.61 -6.38 14.88
CA PRO A 80 -3.63 -7.24 15.48
C PRO A 80 -5.07 -6.77 15.22
N MET A 81 -5.27 -5.48 14.94
CA MET A 81 -6.57 -4.89 14.60
C MET A 81 -6.87 -4.93 13.09
N LEU A 82 -5.98 -5.50 12.29
CA LEU A 82 -6.13 -5.58 10.84
C LEU A 82 -7.34 -6.47 10.49
N GLY A 83 -8.38 -5.86 9.94
CA GLY A 83 -9.63 -6.49 9.55
C GLY A 83 -10.25 -5.79 8.34
N TYR A 84 -11.44 -6.22 7.96
CA TYR A 84 -12.19 -5.61 6.87
C TYR A 84 -13.67 -5.60 7.21
N THR A 85 -14.41 -4.69 6.60
CA THR A 85 -15.87 -4.60 6.75
C THR A 85 -16.51 -4.12 5.46
N ARG A 86 -17.84 -4.14 5.43
CA ARG A 86 -18.67 -3.58 4.38
C ARG A 86 -19.82 -2.82 5.03
N PHE A 87 -20.02 -1.58 4.62
CA PHE A 87 -21.21 -0.81 4.99
C PHE A 87 -21.59 0.11 3.82
N GLU A 88 -22.90 0.36 3.68
CA GLU A 88 -23.46 1.21 2.60
C GLU A 88 -22.96 0.82 1.19
N GLY A 89 -22.77 -0.48 0.94
CA GLY A 89 -22.34 -1.00 -0.35
C GLY A 89 -20.86 -0.77 -0.69
N ARG A 90 -20.05 -0.27 0.25
CA ARG A 90 -18.61 -0.03 0.07
C ARG A 90 -17.77 -0.97 0.93
N ASP A 91 -16.56 -1.24 0.46
CA ASP A 91 -15.62 -2.14 1.10
C ASP A 91 -14.53 -1.36 1.83
N TYR A 92 -14.17 -1.83 3.01
CA TYR A 92 -13.25 -1.12 3.87
C TYR A 92 -12.20 -2.03 4.47
N LEU A 93 -10.97 -1.53 4.51
CA LEU A 93 -9.92 -1.98 5.42
C LEU A 93 -10.17 -1.34 6.80
N VAL A 94 -9.99 -2.14 7.86
CA VAL A 94 -9.96 -1.68 9.24
C VAL A 94 -8.59 -1.97 9.81
N ARG A 95 -7.97 -1.01 10.50
CA ARG A 95 -6.67 -1.16 11.15
C ARG A 95 -6.51 -0.19 12.30
N GLN A 96 -5.55 -0.40 13.19
CA GLN A 96 -5.08 0.62 14.09
C GLN A 96 -4.45 1.77 13.29
N LEU A 97 -4.84 3.00 13.61
CA LEU A 97 -4.21 4.19 13.03
C LEU A 97 -2.85 4.40 13.69
N ASN A 98 -1.80 4.12 12.93
CA ASN A 98 -0.43 4.47 13.31
C ASN A 98 0.00 5.67 12.46
N ASP A 99 0.11 6.86 13.04
CA ASP A 99 0.59 8.07 12.33
C ASP A 99 2.12 8.14 12.30
N HIS A 100 2.76 7.00 12.05
CA HIS A 100 4.19 6.94 11.79
C HIS A 100 4.42 7.09 10.30
N LYS A 101 4.50 8.35 9.84
CA LYS A 101 4.97 8.66 8.50
C LYS A 101 6.48 8.85 8.54
N ALA A 102 7.21 7.78 8.21
CA ALA A 102 8.60 7.93 7.80
C ALA A 102 8.59 8.36 6.33
N THR A 103 9.08 9.57 6.06
CA THR A 103 9.29 10.07 4.70
C THR A 103 10.77 10.24 4.48
N LEU A 104 11.25 9.84 3.31
CA LEU A 104 12.60 10.12 2.84
C LEU A 104 12.57 11.38 1.97
N ASP A 105 13.38 12.38 2.33
CA ASP A 105 13.61 13.51 1.45
C ASP A 105 14.62 13.12 0.36
N VAL A 106 14.10 12.79 -0.81
CA VAL A 106 14.92 12.39 -1.96
C VAL A 106 15.86 13.50 -2.44
N THR A 107 15.62 14.76 -2.08
CA THR A 107 16.51 15.88 -2.45
C THR A 107 17.78 15.91 -1.60
N HIS A 108 17.78 15.23 -0.45
CA HIS A 108 18.93 15.11 0.45
C HIS A 108 19.75 13.83 0.22
N LEU A 109 19.35 12.98 -0.74
CA LEU A 109 20.10 11.78 -1.09
C LEU A 109 21.25 12.16 -2.03
N ASP A 110 22.47 11.88 -1.61
CA ASP A 110 23.62 11.78 -2.51
C ASP A 110 23.61 10.43 -3.26
N GLU A 111 24.62 10.21 -4.10
CA GLU A 111 24.73 8.97 -4.88
C GLU A 111 24.75 7.72 -3.99
N ALA A 112 25.51 7.76 -2.89
CA ALA A 112 25.64 6.63 -1.97
C ALA A 112 24.31 6.36 -1.23
N GLY A 113 23.65 7.41 -0.75
CA GLY A 113 22.34 7.32 -0.11
C GLY A 113 21.27 6.77 -1.04
N LEU A 114 21.31 7.16 -2.33
CA LEU A 114 20.37 6.63 -3.32
C LEU A 114 20.60 5.13 -3.58
N GLN A 115 21.85 4.68 -3.65
CA GLN A 115 22.19 3.25 -3.80
C GLN A 115 21.71 2.44 -2.59
N GLN A 116 22.01 2.89 -1.38
CA GLN A 116 21.57 2.23 -0.14
C GLN A 116 20.04 2.17 -0.04
N TYR A 117 19.35 3.25 -0.42
CA TYR A 117 17.91 3.26 -0.44
C TYR A 117 17.34 2.25 -1.45
N ALA A 118 17.92 2.17 -2.64
CA ALA A 118 17.53 1.18 -3.65
C ALA A 118 17.75 -0.27 -3.18
N GLU A 119 18.84 -0.54 -2.46
CA GLU A 119 19.11 -1.85 -1.85
C GLU A 119 18.02 -2.23 -0.83
N VAL A 120 17.68 -1.32 0.09
CA VAL A 120 16.62 -1.54 1.08
C VAL A 120 15.27 -1.77 0.40
N CYS A 121 14.91 -0.96 -0.59
CA CYS A 121 13.67 -1.14 -1.35
C CYS A 121 13.64 -2.50 -2.07
N GLY A 122 14.74 -2.88 -2.71
CA GLY A 122 14.88 -4.17 -3.40
C GLY A 122 14.74 -5.35 -2.44
N GLU A 123 15.37 -5.28 -1.27
CA GLU A 123 15.28 -6.31 -0.25
C GLU A 123 13.85 -6.44 0.32
N LEU A 124 13.21 -5.32 0.64
CA LEU A 124 11.82 -5.32 1.13
C LEU A 124 10.86 -5.91 0.10
N LEU A 125 11.02 -5.54 -1.18
CA LEU A 125 10.21 -6.06 -2.28
C LEU A 125 10.42 -7.58 -2.46
N ALA A 126 11.68 -8.02 -2.47
CA ALA A 126 12.03 -9.44 -2.60
C ALA A 126 11.45 -10.27 -1.45
N ARG A 127 11.56 -9.79 -0.20
CA ARG A 127 10.99 -10.45 0.98
C ARG A 127 9.46 -10.49 0.92
N GLY A 128 8.81 -9.40 0.48
CA GLY A 128 7.35 -9.35 0.29
C GLY A 128 6.86 -10.39 -0.71
N HIS A 129 7.53 -10.50 -1.87
CA HIS A 129 7.21 -11.51 -2.88
C HIS A 129 7.49 -12.93 -2.40
N ALA A 130 8.62 -13.17 -1.73
CA ALA A 130 8.97 -14.49 -1.21
C ALA A 130 7.99 -14.99 -0.14
N ARG A 131 7.36 -14.09 0.63
CA ARG A 131 6.35 -14.44 1.64
C ARG A 131 4.95 -14.63 1.07
N SER A 132 4.60 -13.85 0.04
CA SER A 132 3.27 -13.87 -0.57
C SER A 132 3.14 -14.82 -1.75
N GLY A 133 4.25 -15.37 -2.25
CA GLY A 133 4.31 -16.34 -3.35
C GLY A 133 5.27 -17.50 -3.07
N ASP A 134 5.60 -18.27 -4.11
CA ASP A 134 6.58 -19.35 -4.02
C ASP A 134 7.98 -18.83 -4.36
N PRO A 135 8.90 -18.75 -3.38
CA PRO A 135 10.24 -18.21 -3.61
C PRO A 135 11.06 -19.05 -4.61
N GLY A 136 10.85 -20.36 -4.68
CA GLY A 136 11.52 -21.25 -5.63
C GLY A 136 11.04 -21.01 -7.07
N LEU A 137 9.73 -20.85 -7.27
CA LEU A 137 9.19 -20.48 -8.59
C LEU A 137 9.64 -19.09 -9.04
N ILE A 138 9.63 -18.11 -8.13
CA ILE A 138 10.08 -16.75 -8.42
C ILE A 138 11.57 -16.75 -8.79
N GLN A 139 12.40 -17.45 -8.01
CA GLN A 139 13.84 -17.58 -8.28
C GLN A 139 14.08 -18.29 -9.62
N GLY A 140 13.34 -19.36 -9.90
CA GLY A 140 13.42 -20.10 -11.17
C GLY A 140 13.04 -19.24 -12.38
N TYR A 141 11.99 -18.43 -12.25
CA TYR A 141 11.54 -17.50 -13.29
C TYR A 141 12.56 -16.37 -13.56
N ILE A 142 13.12 -15.77 -12.51
CA ILE A 142 14.15 -14.73 -12.63
C ILE A 142 15.43 -15.30 -13.24
N GLY A 143 15.81 -16.52 -12.83
CA GLY A 143 17.02 -17.20 -13.27
C GLY A 143 18.31 -16.53 -12.80
N LYS A 144 19.44 -16.88 -13.43
CA LYS A 144 20.78 -16.34 -13.12
C LYS A 144 21.30 -15.34 -14.17
N GLY A 145 20.49 -15.07 -15.19
CA GLY A 145 20.88 -14.23 -16.32
C GLY A 145 20.67 -12.73 -16.07
N LYS A 146 20.99 -11.92 -17.07
CA LYS A 146 20.83 -10.46 -17.01
C LYS A 146 19.43 -9.97 -17.40
N ARG A 147 18.63 -10.84 -18.02
CA ARG A 147 17.34 -10.50 -18.66
C ARG A 147 16.35 -9.81 -17.72
N PHE A 148 16.19 -10.29 -16.48
CA PHE A 148 15.30 -9.64 -15.51
C PHE A 148 15.79 -8.23 -15.17
N ARG A 149 17.08 -8.07 -14.88
CA ARG A 149 17.68 -6.76 -14.59
C ARG A 149 17.53 -5.80 -15.77
N GLU A 150 17.80 -6.26 -16.98
CA GLU A 150 17.66 -5.46 -18.21
C GLU A 150 16.21 -5.00 -18.41
N ALA A 151 15.23 -5.91 -18.24
CA ALA A 151 13.82 -5.56 -18.33
C ALA A 151 13.38 -4.55 -17.26
N MET A 152 13.86 -4.69 -16.02
CA MET A 152 13.57 -3.74 -14.94
C MET A 152 14.19 -2.36 -15.20
N LEU A 153 15.40 -2.30 -15.76
CA LEU A 153 16.05 -1.04 -16.16
C LEU A 153 15.30 -0.38 -17.32
N GLU A 154 14.91 -1.14 -18.33
CA GLU A 154 14.10 -0.65 -19.45
C GLU A 154 12.77 -0.07 -18.96
N PHE A 155 12.05 -0.81 -18.09
CA PHE A 155 10.83 -0.33 -17.46
C PHE A 155 11.07 0.97 -16.67
N ALA A 156 12.13 1.03 -15.86
CA ALA A 156 12.42 2.21 -15.05
C ALA A 156 12.66 3.46 -15.92
N HIS A 157 13.43 3.33 -17.00
CA HIS A 157 13.68 4.44 -17.93
C HIS A 157 12.40 4.87 -18.69
N ALA A 158 11.60 3.90 -19.15
CA ALA A 158 10.33 4.17 -19.80
C ALA A 158 9.35 4.89 -18.86
N TYR A 159 9.22 4.41 -17.62
CA TYR A 159 8.36 5.00 -16.60
C TYR A 159 8.80 6.42 -16.20
N ALA A 160 10.11 6.65 -16.05
CA ALA A 160 10.66 7.98 -15.79
C ALA A 160 10.37 8.96 -16.94
N THR A 161 10.43 8.48 -18.18
CA THR A 161 10.09 9.28 -19.36
C THR A 161 8.61 9.63 -19.40
N GLN A 162 7.73 8.63 -19.24
CA GLN A 162 6.28 8.84 -19.17
C GLN A 162 5.90 9.85 -18.08
N SER A 163 6.46 9.70 -16.87
CA SER A 163 6.18 10.60 -15.74
C SER A 163 6.57 12.05 -16.03
N ARG A 164 7.72 12.25 -16.69
CA ARG A 164 8.19 13.58 -17.09
C ARG A 164 7.29 14.19 -18.17
N ASP A 165 6.90 13.42 -19.16
CA ASP A 165 6.07 13.89 -20.27
C ASP A 165 4.66 14.27 -19.77
N ASP A 166 4.09 13.47 -18.87
CA ASP A 166 2.81 13.78 -18.23
C ASP A 166 2.89 15.06 -17.39
N TRP A 167 4.00 15.28 -16.68
CA TRP A 167 4.23 16.53 -15.97
C TRP A 167 4.30 17.74 -16.91
N GLN A 168 4.97 17.62 -18.06
CA GLN A 168 4.99 18.72 -19.04
C GLN A 168 3.61 19.00 -19.61
N ARG A 169 2.83 17.96 -19.94
CA ARG A 169 1.44 18.09 -20.42
C ARG A 169 0.56 18.77 -19.38
N PHE A 170 0.68 18.38 -18.11
CA PHE A 170 -0.06 19.01 -17.03
C PHE A 170 0.26 20.51 -16.93
N LYS A 171 1.55 20.89 -16.92
CA LYS A 171 1.94 22.32 -16.90
C LYS A 171 1.41 23.08 -18.11
N ALA A 172 1.46 22.49 -19.30
CA ALA A 172 0.94 23.11 -20.52
C ALA A 172 -0.58 23.32 -20.48
N SER A 173 -1.32 22.44 -19.79
CA SER A 173 -2.78 22.58 -19.63
C SER A 173 -3.21 23.70 -18.68
N LEU A 174 -2.27 24.26 -17.90
CA LEU A 174 -2.49 25.38 -16.99
C LEU A 174 -2.14 26.74 -17.59
N ALA A 175 -1.53 26.76 -18.79
CA ALA A 175 -1.16 27.97 -19.53
C ALA A 175 -2.26 28.37 -20.51
#